data_AF-A0A1C3RG74-F1
#
_entry.id   AF-A0A1C3RG74-F1
#
_cell.length_a   1.000
_cell.length_b   1.000
_cell.length_c   1.000
_cell.angle_alpha   90.00
_cell.angle_beta   90.00
_cell.angle_gamma   90.00
#
_symmetry.space_group_name_H-M   'P 1'
#
loop_
_entity.id
_entity.type
_entity.pdbx_description
1 polymer ?
#
loop_
_entity_poly.entity_id
_entity_poly.type
_entity_poly.pdbx_seq_one_letter_code
_entity_poly.pdbx_strand_id
1 'polypeptide(L)' 'MIADRSSIHDRPDEIDSREQAGHWEGDLMICKRTRPVLVLTERKSRYVIVSKLIPKRDCYDR' A
#
# COMPACT_ATOMS: atom_id res chain seq x y z
N MET A 1 -0.71 -14.77 6.29
CA MET A 1 -1.62 -13.65 5.93
C MET A 1 -1.32 -12.49 6.85
N ILE A 2 -1.50 -11.25 6.40
CA ILE A 2 -1.44 -10.07 7.28
C ILE A 2 -2.72 -10.09 8.13
N ALA A 3 -2.60 -10.08 9.45
CA ALA A 3 -3.74 -9.99 10.37
C ALA A 3 -4.45 -8.64 10.17
N ASP A 4 -5.78 -8.62 10.26
CA ASP A 4 -6.60 -7.41 10.13
C ASP A 4 -6.47 -6.65 8.80
N ARG A 5 -6.13 -7.34 7.70
CA ARG A 5 -6.22 -6.72 6.38
C ARG A 5 -7.70 -6.56 5.98
N SER A 6 -8.11 -5.34 5.69
CA SER A 6 -9.39 -5.10 5.01
C SER A 6 -9.21 -5.35 3.51
N SER A 7 -10.10 -6.14 2.90
CA SER A 7 -10.11 -6.30 1.45
C SER A 7 -10.48 -4.98 0.79
N ILE A 8 -9.92 -4.70 -0.39
CA ILE A 8 -10.34 -3.53 -1.19
C ILE A 8 -11.82 -3.65 -1.62
N HIS A 9 -12.33 -4.87 -1.73
CA HIS A 9 -13.72 -5.14 -2.08
C HIS A 9 -14.69 -4.87 -0.92
N ASP A 10 -14.20 -4.80 0.32
CA ASP A 10 -15.03 -4.58 1.51
C ASP A 10 -15.11 -3.09 1.87
N ARG A 11 -14.59 -2.20 1.01
CA ARG A 11 -14.59 -0.75 1.28
C ARG A 11 -16.02 -0.20 1.25
N PRO A 12 -16.38 0.72 2.17
CA PRO A 12 -17.63 1.44 2.10
C PRO A 12 -17.80 2.23 0.80
N ASP A 13 -19.03 2.23 0.25
CA ASP A 13 -19.37 2.93 -1.01
C ASP A 13 -19.08 4.43 -0.95
N GLU A 14 -19.20 5.04 0.23
CA GLU A 14 -18.91 6.46 0.44
C GLU A 14 -17.49 6.86 0.03
N ILE A 15 -16.53 5.93 0.08
CA ILE A 15 -15.12 6.20 -0.26
C ILE A 15 -14.95 6.39 -1.77
N ASP A 16 -15.86 5.86 -2.60
CA ASP A 16 -15.78 6.02 -4.06
C ASP A 16 -16.09 7.43 -4.56
N SER A 17 -16.79 8.23 -3.75
CA SER A 17 -17.00 9.66 -4.00
C SER A 17 -15.70 10.47 -3.93
N ARG A 18 -14.67 9.98 -3.22
CA ARG A 18 -13.37 10.66 -3.01
C ARG A 18 -13.49 12.06 -2.41
N GLU A 19 -14.57 12.33 -1.66
CA GLU A 19 -14.84 13.64 -1.08
C GLU A 19 -13.95 13.96 0.13
N GLN A 20 -13.36 12.93 0.76
CA GLN A 20 -12.56 13.05 1.98
C GLN A 20 -11.08 12.75 1.72
N ALA A 21 -10.21 13.62 2.24
CA ALA A 21 -8.76 13.40 2.20
C ALA A 21 -8.33 12.43 3.31
N GLY A 22 -7.27 11.67 3.07
CA GLY A 22 -6.69 10.76 4.06
C GLY A 22 -7.04 9.28 3.83
N HIS A 23 -7.77 8.98 2.76
CA HIS A 23 -7.94 7.61 2.28
C HIS A 23 -6.77 7.24 1.37
N TRP A 24 -5.98 6.25 1.80
CA TRP A 24 -4.80 5.78 1.08
C TRP A 24 -4.98 4.34 0.59
N GLU A 25 -4.58 4.10 -0.65
CA GLU A 25 -4.44 2.76 -1.22
C GLU A 25 -2.95 2.44 -1.37
N GLY A 26 -2.56 1.21 -1.01
CA GLY A 26 -1.18 0.75 -1.04
C GLY A 26 -0.99 -0.48 -1.91
N ASP A 27 -0.19 -0.35 -2.97
CA ASP A 27 0.19 -1.44 -3.86
C ASP A 27 1.64 -1.85 -3.63
N LEU A 28 1.87 -3.17 -3.60
CA LEU A 28 3.22 -3.74 -3.57
C LEU A 28 3.51 -4.42 -4.90
N MET A 29 4.39 -3.80 -5.69
CA MET A 29 4.87 -4.40 -6.94
C MET A 29 6.15 -5.20 -6.68
N ILE A 30 6.10 -6.50 -6.95
CA ILE A 30 7.24 -7.41 -6.87
C ILE A 30 7.68 -7.75 -8.29
N CYS A 31 8.90 -7.37 -8.63
CA CYS A 31 9.49 -7.61 -9.95
C CYS A 31 10.56 -8.69 -9.85
N LYS A 32 10.59 -9.65 -10.77
CA LYS A 32 11.49 -10.82 -10.73
C LYS A 32 12.99 -10.48 -10.61
N ARG A 33 13.41 -9.31 -11.11
CA ARG A 33 14.83 -8.92 -11.20
C ARG A 33 15.15 -7.60 -10.50
N THR A 34 14.19 -6.98 -9.82
CA THR A 34 14.39 -5.68 -9.15
C THR A 34 13.81 -5.68 -7.75
N ARG A 35 14.25 -4.73 -6.92
CA ARG A 35 13.73 -4.58 -5.55
C ARG A 35 12.22 -4.31 -5.60
N PRO A 36 11.44 -4.83 -4.63
CA PRO A 36 10.03 -4.51 -4.53
C PRO A 36 9.80 -3.01 -4.39
N VAL A 37 8.71 -2.52 -4.95
CA VAL A 37 8.32 -1.10 -4.91
C VAL A 37 6.98 -1.00 -4.21
N LEU A 38 6.93 -0.16 -3.17
CA LEU A 38 5.70 0.25 -2.53
C LEU A 38 5.19 1.52 -3.21
N VAL A 39 3.92 1.52 -3.58
CA VAL A 39 3.21 2.67 -4.10
C VAL A 39 2.07 2.99 -3.14
N LEU A 40 2.01 4.22 -2.67
CA LEU A 40 0.91 4.74 -1.86
C LEU A 40 0.23 5.87 -2.63
N THR A 41 -1.08 5.77 -2.78
CA THR A 41 -1.88 6.77 -3.48
C THR A 41 -2.97 7.30 -2.56
N GLU A 42 -3.00 8.61 -2.37
CA GLU A 42 -4.12 9.28 -1.70
C GLU A 42 -5.27 9.46 -2.71
N ARG A 43 -6.48 8.99 -2.37
CA ARG A 43 -7.56 8.84 -3.34
C ARG A 43 -8.13 10.17 -3.85
N LYS A 44 -8.22 11.20 -2.99
CA LYS A 44 -8.83 12.50 -3.32
C LYS A 44 -7.92 13.38 -4.18
N SER A 45 -6.74 13.69 -3.65
CA SER A 45 -5.72 14.53 -4.26
C SER A 45 -4.92 13.83 -5.36
N ARG A 46 -4.97 12.50 -5.42
CA ARG A 46 -4.13 11.68 -6.31
C ARG A 46 -2.64 11.88 -6.06
N TYR A 47 -2.27 12.34 -4.86
CA TYR A 47 -0.88 12.42 -4.44
C TYR A 47 -0.29 11.01 -4.31
N VAL A 48 0.87 10.79 -4.94
CA VAL A 48 1.50 9.46 -5.01
C VAL A 48 2.88 9.49 -4.36
N ILE A 49 3.13 8.52 -3.50
CA ILE A 49 4.44 8.23 -2.93
C ILE A 49 4.92 6.90 -3.49
N VAL A 50 6.11 6.90 -4.08
CA VAL A 50 6.77 5.69 -4.59
C VAL A 50 8.07 5.46 -3.83
N SER A 51 8.22 4.29 -3.25
CA SER A 51 9.42 3.94 -2.48
C SER A 51 9.94 2.54 -2.81
N LYS A 52 11.25 2.41 -2.98
CA LYS A 52 11.91 1.11 -3.12
C LYS A 52 12.03 0.49 -1.74
N LEU A 53 11.49 -0.72 -1.57
CA LEU A 53 11.60 -1.42 -0.29
C LEU A 53 13.00 -2.03 -0.14
N ILE A 54 13.59 -1.76 1.03
CA ILE A 54 14.80 -2.42 1.48
C ILE A 54 14.36 -3.64 2.28
N PRO A 55 14.94 -4.83 2.04
CA PRO A 55 14.65 -6.00 2.85
C PRO A 55 14.81 -5.68 4.33
N LYS A 56 13.85 -6.12 5.14
CA LYS A 56 14.04 -6.10 6.58
C LYS A 56 15.21 -7.02 6.90
N ARG A 57 16.20 -6.52 7.64
CA ARG A 57 17.19 -7.40 8.28
C ARG A 57 16.46 -8.11 9.40
N ASP A 58 16.19 -9.39 9.21
CA ASP A 58 15.69 -10.22 10.29
C ASP A 58 16.83 -10.43 11.29
N CYS A 59 16.61 -10.05 12.54
CA CYS A 59 17.52 -10.29 13.66
C CYS A 59 17.31 -11.68 14.30
N TYR A 60 16.73 -12.62 13.55
CA TYR A 60 16.51 -14.01 13.95
C TYR A 60 17.61 -14.97 13.44
N ASP A 61 18.79 -14.43 13.12
CA ASP A 61 20.00 -15.24 12.96
C ASP A 61 20.66 -15.35 14.36
N ARG A 62 20.06 -16.17 15.22
CA ARG A 62 20.67 -16.68 16.44
C ARG A 62 20.04 -18.01 16.83
#